data_AF-A0A7J6VVQ8-F1
#
_entry.id   AF-A0A7J6VVQ8-F1
#
_cell.length_a   1.000
_cell.length_b   1.000
_cell.length_c   1.000
_cell.angle_alpha   90.00
_cell.angle_beta   90.00
_cell.angle_gamma   90.00
#
_symmetry.space_group_name_H-M   'P 1'
#
loop_
_entity.id
_entity.type
_entity.pdbx_description
1 polymer ?
#
loop_
_entity_poly.entity_id
_entity_poly.type
_entity_poly.pdbx_seq_one_letter_code
_entity_poly.pdbx_strand_id
1 'polypeptide(L)'
;MLTIPHIQSNDYSIEYLRMTNAKVGCDRGFVGKYLEDVFGLHPKNIRLFDSDTDYPLALEKGEIVAAFLEVPYVKVFLAKHCKDFVVVGPTYAVGGFGFVFPKGSPILPDISKAVLEVTESGKLQELENKLLSAYNCSESKEHDGSLGVPSFSGLFYITGGTTTITLVLYLLRSLMRWNYRPNGLVHAIIGNGDHIVYDVYFFGEETGNETRQIGLGEPNNRRGALHIMEQRATN
;
A
#
# COMPACT_ATOMS: atom_id res chain seq x y z
N MET A 1 0.99 -7.31 11.44
CA MET A 1 2.39 -7.59 11.05
C MET A 1 2.41 -7.72 9.54
N LEU A 2 2.78 -6.67 8.81
CA LEU A 2 2.90 -6.71 7.36
C LEU A 2 4.35 -7.07 7.05
N THR A 3 4.54 -8.21 6.39
CA THR A 3 5.84 -8.64 5.89
C THR A 3 6.32 -7.64 4.85
N ILE A 4 7.57 -7.17 5.02
CA ILE A 4 8.33 -6.41 4.02
C ILE A 4 8.18 -7.10 2.65
N PRO A 5 7.98 -6.37 1.54
CA PRO A 5 7.89 -6.97 0.22
C PRO A 5 9.11 -7.86 0.01
N HIS A 6 8.89 -9.17 0.00
CA HIS A 6 9.92 -10.13 -0.32
C HIS A 6 10.24 -9.92 -1.79
N ILE A 7 11.40 -9.34 -2.10
CA ILE A 7 11.92 -9.29 -3.45
C ILE A 7 11.87 -10.72 -3.98
N GLN A 8 11.07 -10.96 -5.02
CA GLN A 8 11.04 -12.27 -5.66
C GLN A 8 12.36 -12.45 -6.37
N SER A 9 13.26 -13.21 -5.75
CA SER A 9 14.62 -13.47 -6.25
C SER A 9 14.65 -14.05 -7.67
N ASN A 10 13.52 -14.59 -8.15
CA ASN A 10 13.39 -15.12 -9.51
C ASN A 10 13.59 -14.06 -10.59
N ASP A 11 13.13 -12.83 -10.37
CA ASP A 11 13.22 -11.71 -11.33
C ASP A 11 14.64 -11.15 -11.47
N TYR A 12 15.58 -11.66 -10.67
CA TYR A 12 17.00 -11.28 -10.70
C TYR A 12 17.91 -12.50 -10.89
N SER A 13 17.34 -13.66 -11.22
CA SER A 13 18.13 -14.86 -11.52
C SER A 13 18.96 -14.66 -12.79
N ILE A 14 20.11 -15.33 -12.88
CA ILE A 14 20.96 -15.26 -14.09
C ILE A 14 20.18 -15.69 -15.34
N GLU A 15 19.31 -16.69 -15.20
CA GLU A 15 18.44 -17.14 -16.30
C GLU A 15 17.51 -16.01 -16.75
N TYR A 16 16.87 -15.31 -15.82
CA TYR A 16 16.02 -14.16 -16.12
C TYR A 16 16.82 -13.07 -16.85
N LEU A 17 17.97 -12.66 -16.31
CA LEU A 17 18.82 -11.62 -16.90
C LEU A 17 19.22 -11.95 -18.33
N ARG A 18 19.48 -13.24 -18.60
CA ARG A 18 19.80 -13.75 -19.93
C ARG A 18 18.58 -13.74 -20.85
N MET A 19 17.44 -14.26 -20.39
CA MET A 19 16.20 -14.33 -21.17
C MET A 19 15.65 -12.95 -21.54
N THR A 20 15.75 -11.98 -20.64
CA THR A 20 15.25 -10.61 -20.87
C THR A 20 16.27 -9.70 -21.54
N ASN A 21 17.48 -10.22 -21.84
CA ASN A 21 18.56 -9.45 -22.43
C ASN A 21 18.87 -8.17 -21.61
N ALA A 22 18.82 -8.30 -20.28
CA ALA A 22 18.90 -7.16 -19.37
C ALA A 22 20.32 -6.57 -19.30
N LYS A 23 20.40 -5.25 -19.10
CA LYS A 23 21.66 -4.54 -18.91
C LYS A 23 22.13 -4.64 -17.46
N VAL A 24 23.38 -5.02 -17.26
CA VAL A 24 23.99 -5.19 -15.93
C VAL A 24 25.26 -4.36 -15.82
N GLY A 25 25.59 -3.93 -14.62
CA GLY A 25 26.81 -3.15 -14.33
C GLY A 25 27.90 -4.01 -13.68
N CYS A 26 29.17 -3.73 -13.98
CA CYS A 26 30.30 -4.24 -13.22
C CYS A 26 31.54 -3.33 -13.36
N ASP A 27 32.50 -3.50 -12.45
CA ASP A 27 33.74 -2.73 -12.47
C ASP A 27 34.68 -3.23 -13.57
N ARG A 28 35.67 -2.42 -13.93
CA ARG A 28 36.78 -2.89 -14.77
C ARG A 28 37.56 -3.96 -14.03
N GLY A 29 37.42 -5.21 -14.47
CA GLY A 29 38.11 -6.33 -13.86
C GLY A 29 37.74 -7.65 -14.51
N PHE A 30 37.89 -8.73 -13.74
CA PHE A 30 37.56 -10.06 -14.21
C PHE A 30 36.04 -10.32 -14.25
N VAL A 31 35.25 -9.56 -13.47
CA VAL A 31 33.80 -9.75 -13.36
C VAL A 31 33.11 -9.66 -14.72
N GLY A 32 33.45 -8.67 -15.55
CA GLY A 32 32.87 -8.55 -16.89
C GLY A 32 33.08 -9.79 -17.77
N LYS A 33 34.29 -10.36 -17.75
CA LYS A 33 34.56 -11.63 -18.46
C LYS A 33 33.82 -12.81 -17.84
N TYR A 34 33.71 -12.86 -16.51
CA TYR A 34 32.96 -13.91 -15.83
C TYR A 34 31.46 -13.88 -16.23
N LEU A 35 30.87 -12.68 -16.32
CA LEU A 35 29.50 -12.50 -16.79
C LEU A 35 29.31 -12.94 -18.25
N GLU A 36 30.28 -12.69 -19.11
CA GLU A 36 30.27 -13.13 -20.51
C GLU A 36 30.47 -14.65 -20.63
N ASP A 37 31.58 -15.17 -20.12
CA ASP A 37 32.04 -16.54 -20.35
C ASP A 37 31.26 -17.58 -19.54
N VAL A 38 30.86 -17.25 -18.31
CA VAL A 38 30.21 -18.20 -17.38
C VAL A 38 28.70 -18.01 -17.33
N PHE A 39 28.23 -16.76 -17.28
CA PHE A 39 26.79 -16.49 -17.27
C PHE A 39 26.18 -16.36 -18.66
N GLY A 40 27.01 -16.26 -19.71
CA GLY A 40 26.53 -16.18 -21.09
C GLY A 40 25.79 -14.87 -21.38
N LEU A 41 26.09 -13.80 -20.64
CA LEU A 41 25.50 -12.49 -20.91
C LEU A 41 26.16 -11.85 -22.12
N HIS A 42 25.36 -11.24 -22.98
CA HIS A 42 25.87 -10.61 -24.19
C HIS A 42 26.73 -9.38 -23.84
N PRO A 43 27.95 -9.20 -24.40
CA PRO A 43 28.87 -8.12 -24.01
C PRO A 43 28.28 -6.71 -24.10
N LYS A 44 27.42 -6.48 -25.11
CA LYS A 44 26.68 -5.21 -25.28
C LYS A 44 25.76 -4.83 -24.10
N ASN A 45 25.38 -5.79 -23.27
CA ASN A 45 24.54 -5.58 -22.10
C ASN A 45 25.34 -5.49 -20.81
N ILE A 46 26.66 -5.73 -20.86
CA ILE A 46 27.55 -5.59 -19.72
C ILE A 46 28.14 -4.17 -19.79
N ARG A 47 27.76 -3.33 -18.83
CA ARG A 47 28.24 -1.96 -18.73
C ARG A 47 29.33 -1.85 -17.69
N LEU A 48 30.47 -1.31 -18.12
CA LEU A 48 31.59 -1.05 -17.24
C LEU A 48 31.44 0.32 -16.57
N PHE A 49 31.70 0.36 -15.27
CA PHE A 49 31.78 1.58 -14.49
C PHE A 49 33.20 1.79 -13.95
N ASP A 50 33.57 3.07 -13.83
CA ASP A 50 34.91 3.48 -13.38
C ASP A 50 34.89 4.06 -11.97
N SER A 51 33.70 4.46 -11.50
CA SER A 51 33.48 5.11 -10.22
C SER A 51 32.37 4.40 -9.46
N ASP A 52 32.58 4.22 -8.16
CA ASP A 52 31.59 3.67 -7.25
C ASP A 52 30.35 4.57 -7.11
N THR A 53 30.49 5.86 -7.41
CA THR A 53 29.41 6.85 -7.39
C THR A 53 28.39 6.71 -8.52
N ASP A 54 28.72 5.97 -9.57
CA ASP A 54 27.89 5.92 -10.78
C ASP A 54 26.81 4.84 -10.70
N TYR A 55 27.04 3.79 -9.89
CA TYR A 55 26.10 2.68 -9.70
C TYR A 55 24.74 3.11 -9.16
N PRO A 56 24.63 3.94 -8.09
CA PRO A 56 23.33 4.32 -7.54
C PRO A 56 22.46 4.98 -8.61
N LEU A 57 23.01 5.97 -9.33
CA LEU A 57 22.29 6.69 -10.38
C LEU A 57 21.89 5.78 -11.53
N ALA A 58 22.75 4.83 -11.93
CA ALA A 58 22.45 3.91 -13.01
C ALA A 58 21.35 2.89 -12.64
N LEU A 59 21.34 2.42 -11.39
CA LEU A 59 20.29 1.55 -10.86
C LEU A 59 18.97 2.31 -10.71
N GLU A 60 18.97 3.52 -10.14
CA GLU A 60 17.78 4.35 -9.95
C GLU A 60 17.11 4.74 -11.29
N LYS A 61 17.91 5.05 -12.30
CA LYS A 61 17.41 5.39 -13.65
C LYS A 61 16.97 4.17 -14.46
N GLY A 62 17.22 2.95 -13.96
CA GLY A 62 16.99 1.71 -14.71
C GLY A 62 17.90 1.55 -15.93
N GLU A 63 19.05 2.23 -15.96
CA GLU A 63 20.05 2.06 -17.01
C GLU A 63 20.70 0.67 -16.94
N ILE A 64 20.80 0.13 -15.71
CA ILE A 64 21.15 -1.26 -15.40
C ILE A 64 20.10 -1.83 -14.44
N VAL A 65 19.85 -3.13 -14.51
CA VAL A 65 18.91 -3.82 -13.60
C VAL A 65 19.57 -4.40 -12.36
N ALA A 66 20.88 -4.67 -12.45
CA ALA A 66 21.67 -5.26 -11.39
C ALA A 66 23.14 -4.88 -11.56
N ALA A 67 23.86 -4.78 -10.44
CA ALA A 67 25.31 -4.59 -10.40
C ALA A 67 25.98 -5.85 -9.85
N PHE A 68 27.05 -6.30 -10.51
CA PHE A 68 27.88 -7.41 -10.08
C PHE A 68 29.24 -6.87 -9.62
N LEU A 69 29.50 -6.97 -8.33
CA LEU A 69 30.69 -6.44 -7.67
C LEU A 69 31.28 -7.51 -6.75
N GLU A 70 32.57 -7.41 -6.45
CA GLU A 70 33.20 -8.27 -5.46
C GLU A 70 32.62 -7.99 -4.06
N VAL A 71 32.51 -9.04 -3.24
CA VAL A 71 31.90 -9.00 -1.89
C VAL A 71 32.36 -7.82 -1.02
N PRO A 72 33.67 -7.50 -0.88
CA PRO A 72 34.06 -6.36 -0.04
C PRO A 72 33.55 -5.01 -0.58
N TYR A 73 33.47 -4.84 -1.91
CA TYR A 73 32.88 -3.63 -2.50
C TYR A 73 31.38 -3.57 -2.27
N VAL A 74 30.67 -4.69 -2.39
CA VAL A 74 29.23 -4.77 -2.05
C VAL A 74 29.00 -4.36 -0.60
N LYS A 75 29.80 -4.85 0.35
CA LYS A 75 29.66 -4.49 1.77
C LYS A 75 29.82 -2.98 2.00
N VAL A 76 30.84 -2.37 1.39
CA VAL A 76 31.05 -0.91 1.46
C VAL A 76 29.93 -0.15 0.76
N PHE A 77 29.46 -0.62 -0.40
CA PHE A 77 28.37 -0.01 -1.15
C PHE A 77 27.07 0.02 -0.33
N LEU A 78 26.69 -1.10 0.28
CA LEU A 78 25.52 -1.15 1.15
C LEU A 78 25.69 -0.30 2.40
N ALA A 79 26.89 -0.25 2.99
CA ALA A 79 27.17 0.62 4.12
C ALA A 79 27.05 2.13 3.75
N LYS A 80 27.35 2.50 2.49
CA LYS A 80 27.13 3.86 1.98
C LYS A 80 25.66 4.16 1.65
N HIS A 81 24.90 3.15 1.22
CA HIS A 81 23.53 3.29 0.68
C HIS A 81 22.52 2.37 1.40
N CYS A 82 22.45 2.45 2.72
CA CYS A 82 21.83 1.41 3.57
C CYS A 82 20.37 1.06 3.30
N LYS A 83 19.57 1.94 2.68
CA LYS A 83 18.12 1.74 2.52
C LYS A 83 17.69 1.53 1.06
N ASP A 84 18.56 1.84 0.12
CA ASP A 84 18.18 1.97 -1.29
C ASP A 84 18.49 0.71 -2.09
N PHE A 85 19.43 -0.10 -1.61
CA PHE A 85 19.90 -1.28 -2.32
C PHE A 85 20.03 -2.50 -1.43
N VAL A 86 19.91 -3.67 -2.05
CA VAL A 86 19.98 -4.97 -1.38
C VAL A 86 20.71 -5.97 -2.27
N VAL A 87 21.29 -6.99 -1.65
CA VAL A 87 21.85 -8.13 -2.39
C VAL A 87 20.71 -9.06 -2.80
N VAL A 88 20.66 -9.39 -4.08
CA VAL A 88 19.70 -10.33 -4.66
C VAL A 88 20.43 -11.54 -5.22
N GLY A 89 19.84 -12.73 -5.04
CA GLY A 89 20.39 -13.98 -5.53
C GLY A 89 21.57 -14.53 -4.72
N PRO A 90 22.20 -15.61 -5.20
CA PRO A 90 23.32 -16.25 -4.51
C PRO A 90 24.62 -15.45 -4.67
N THR A 91 25.51 -15.56 -3.68
CA THR A 91 26.87 -15.05 -3.79
C THR A 91 27.75 -16.04 -4.57
N TYR A 92 28.39 -15.57 -5.64
CA TYR A 92 29.29 -16.39 -6.45
C TYR A 92 30.73 -16.26 -5.96
N ALA A 93 31.31 -17.36 -5.47
CA ALA A 93 32.70 -17.39 -5.02
C ALA A 93 33.64 -17.48 -6.24
N VAL A 94 34.13 -16.33 -6.69
CA VAL A 94 34.94 -16.18 -7.91
C VAL A 94 36.43 -15.94 -7.66
N GLY A 95 36.87 -16.00 -6.40
CA GLY A 95 38.27 -15.83 -6.01
C GLY A 95 38.43 -14.91 -4.81
N GLY A 96 39.63 -14.35 -4.64
CA GLY A 96 39.96 -13.44 -3.55
C GLY A 96 41.08 -12.46 -3.89
N PHE A 97 41.27 -11.48 -3.02
CA PHE A 97 42.34 -10.48 -3.13
C PHE A 97 43.66 -11.06 -2.62
N GLY A 98 44.77 -10.60 -3.20
CA GLY A 98 46.10 -11.07 -2.81
C GLY A 98 47.19 -10.04 -3.10
N PHE A 99 48.30 -10.18 -2.40
CA PHE A 99 49.52 -9.42 -2.66
C PHE A 99 50.34 -10.08 -3.75
N VAL A 100 50.89 -9.29 -4.66
CA VAL A 100 51.67 -9.78 -5.81
C VAL A 100 53.13 -9.40 -5.65
N PHE A 101 54.02 -10.37 -5.83
CA PHE A 101 55.47 -10.20 -5.77
C PHE A 101 56.14 -10.85 -6.98
N PRO A 102 57.31 -10.35 -7.42
CA PRO A 102 58.14 -11.02 -8.41
C PRO A 102 58.51 -12.44 -7.96
N LYS A 103 58.65 -13.35 -8.92
CA LYS A 103 59.08 -14.72 -8.64
C LYS A 103 60.47 -14.72 -7.99
N GLY A 104 60.60 -15.45 -6.87
CA GLY A 104 61.84 -15.51 -6.10
C GLY A 104 62.02 -14.35 -5.10
N SER A 105 61.00 -13.52 -4.89
CA SER A 105 61.05 -12.44 -3.91
C SER A 105 61.30 -12.99 -2.49
N PRO A 106 62.34 -12.51 -1.77
CA PRO A 106 62.67 -13.00 -0.44
C PRO A 106 61.65 -12.58 0.63
N ILE A 107 60.82 -11.57 0.37
CA ILE A 107 59.82 -11.05 1.34
C ILE A 107 58.49 -11.83 1.31
N LEU A 108 58.27 -12.66 0.28
CA LEU A 108 57.01 -13.39 0.11
C LEU A 108 56.64 -14.28 1.32
N PRO A 109 57.57 -15.03 1.94
CA PRO A 109 57.25 -15.85 3.11
C PRO A 109 56.82 -15.01 4.31
N ASP A 110 57.49 -13.87 4.55
CA ASP A 110 57.19 -12.99 5.68
C ASP A 110 55.81 -12.36 5.54
N ILE A 111 55.46 -11.87 4.35
CA ILE A 111 54.13 -11.30 4.08
C ILE A 111 53.05 -12.36 4.18
N SER A 112 53.29 -13.57 3.64
CA SER A 112 52.32 -14.66 3.73
C SER A 112 52.06 -15.06 5.18
N LYS A 113 53.11 -15.11 6.01
CA LYS A 113 53.00 -15.36 7.44
C LYS A 113 52.23 -14.24 8.16
N ALA A 114 52.52 -12.98 7.86
CA ALA A 114 51.82 -11.85 8.46
C ALA A 114 50.33 -11.82 8.09
N VAL A 115 49.98 -12.13 6.83
CA VAL A 115 48.58 -12.24 6.38
C VAL A 115 47.86 -13.36 7.14
N LEU A 116 48.50 -14.51 7.33
CA LEU A 116 47.94 -15.62 8.10
C LEU A 116 47.68 -15.20 9.56
N GLU A 117 48.67 -14.57 10.20
CA GLU A 117 48.57 -14.13 11.59
C GLU A 117 47.46 -13.08 11.80
N VAL A 118 47.28 -12.15 10.86
CA VAL A 118 46.18 -11.16 10.89
C VAL A 118 44.82 -11.80 10.65
N THR A 119 44.76 -12.85 9.83
CA THR A 119 43.51 -13.58 9.52
C THR A 119 43.08 -14.45 10.70
N GLU A 120 44.01 -15.19 11.31
CA GLU A 120 43.74 -16.09 12.45
C GLU A 120 43.47 -15.34 13.76
N SER A 121 44.08 -14.16 13.95
CA SER A 121 43.87 -13.34 15.15
C SER A 121 42.53 -12.60 15.20
N GLY A 122 41.74 -12.62 14.13
CA GLY A 122 40.46 -11.89 14.02
C GLY A 122 40.62 -10.38 13.77
N LYS A 123 41.84 -9.85 13.71
CA LYS A 123 42.11 -8.43 13.42
C LYS A 123 41.54 -7.98 12.08
N LEU A 124 41.51 -8.86 11.09
CA LEU A 124 40.91 -8.56 9.78
C LEU A 124 39.42 -8.20 9.93
N GLN A 125 38.67 -8.95 10.74
CA GLN A 125 37.25 -8.70 10.99
C GLN A 125 37.05 -7.40 11.79
N GLU A 126 37.92 -7.11 12.74
CA GLU A 126 37.90 -5.84 13.49
C GLU A 126 38.07 -4.64 12.55
N LEU A 127 39.05 -4.71 11.63
CA LEU A 127 39.30 -3.67 10.64
C LEU A 127 38.12 -3.52 9.66
N GLU A 128 37.53 -4.64 9.22
CA GLU A 128 36.34 -4.64 8.37
C GLU A 128 35.17 -3.94 9.08
N ASN A 129 34.85 -4.35 10.31
CA ASN A 129 33.77 -3.74 11.09
C ASN A 129 34.02 -2.26 11.34
N LYS A 130 35.27 -1.89 11.66
CA LYS A 130 35.66 -0.49 11.85
C LYS A 130 35.46 0.32 10.57
N LEU A 131 35.87 -0.21 9.42
CA LEU A 131 35.68 0.45 8.12
C LEU A 131 34.20 0.62 7.79
N LEU A 132 33.39 -0.44 7.95
CA LEU A 132 31.95 -0.39 7.66
C LEU A 132 31.21 0.56 8.62
N SER A 133 31.59 0.58 9.89
CA SER A 133 31.00 1.49 10.90
C SER A 133 31.29 2.97 10.66
N ALA A 134 32.33 3.30 9.87
CA ALA A 134 32.62 4.69 9.51
C ALA A 134 31.53 5.29 8.62
N TYR A 135 30.81 4.45 7.89
CA TYR A 135 29.63 4.85 7.12
C TYR A 135 28.44 4.89 8.06
N ASN A 136 28.25 6.04 8.71
CA ASN A 136 27.11 6.29 9.59
C ASN A 136 25.83 6.35 8.77
N CYS A 137 25.20 5.21 8.57
CA CYS A 137 23.77 5.20 8.31
C CYS A 137 23.10 5.56 9.63
N SER A 138 22.82 6.86 9.79
CA SER A 138 21.86 7.27 10.81
C SER A 138 20.61 6.43 10.57
N GLU A 139 20.12 5.76 11.60
CA GLU A 139 18.71 5.45 11.71
C GLU A 139 17.98 6.80 11.70
N SER A 140 17.93 7.46 10.54
CA SER A 140 16.84 8.36 10.22
C SER A 140 15.65 7.48 10.45
N LYS A 141 14.94 7.78 11.56
CA LYS A 141 13.80 7.04 12.11
C LYS A 141 13.23 6.23 10.99
N GLU A 142 13.31 4.91 11.10
CA GLU A 142 12.51 4.05 10.25
C GLU A 142 11.19 4.81 10.08
N HIS A 143 10.85 5.15 8.84
CA HIS A 143 9.44 5.07 8.53
C HIS A 143 9.19 3.57 8.67
N ASP A 144 9.03 3.14 9.94
CA ASP A 144 8.33 1.96 10.32
C ASP A 144 7.16 1.93 9.34
N GLY A 145 6.85 0.77 8.80
CA GLY A 145 5.70 0.56 7.95
C GLY A 145 4.35 0.89 8.61
N SER A 146 4.29 1.89 9.50
CA SER A 146 3.18 2.80 9.69
C SER A 146 2.71 3.30 8.32
N LEU A 147 1.86 2.47 7.72
CA LEU A 147 0.94 2.83 6.66
C LEU A 147 0.36 4.21 6.98
N GLY A 148 0.84 5.22 6.27
CA GLY A 148 0.32 6.56 6.44
C GLY A 148 -1.17 6.57 6.13
N VAL A 149 -1.86 7.58 6.65
CA VAL A 149 -3.25 7.90 6.28
C VAL A 149 -3.53 7.82 4.76
N PRO A 150 -2.58 8.13 3.84
CA PRO A 150 -2.78 7.95 2.39
C PRO A 150 -3.06 6.50 1.97
N SER A 151 -2.42 5.52 2.60
CA SER A 151 -2.59 4.10 2.26
C SER A 151 -3.98 3.58 2.60
N PHE A 152 -4.68 4.24 3.54
CA PHE A 152 -6.06 3.92 3.92
C PHE A 152 -7.10 4.84 3.27
N SER A 153 -6.70 5.70 2.34
CA SER A 153 -7.58 6.67 1.68
C SER A 153 -8.82 6.00 1.06
N GLY A 154 -8.65 4.82 0.46
CA GLY A 154 -9.78 4.02 -0.05
C GLY A 154 -10.85 3.70 1.00
N LEU A 155 -10.45 3.38 2.24
CA LEU A 155 -11.37 3.09 3.33
C LEU A 155 -12.11 4.34 3.79
N PHE A 156 -11.44 5.51 3.80
CA PHE A 156 -12.08 6.79 4.11
C PHE A 156 -13.13 7.17 3.07
N TYR A 157 -12.88 6.93 1.78
CA TYR A 157 -13.87 7.18 0.74
C TYR A 157 -15.11 6.28 0.87
N ILE A 158 -14.92 4.99 1.18
CA ILE A 158 -16.03 4.04 1.34
C ILE A 158 -16.89 4.41 2.56
N THR A 159 -16.26 4.62 3.71
CA THR A 159 -16.96 4.92 4.97
C THR A 159 -17.58 6.32 4.96
N GLY A 160 -16.86 7.33 4.47
CA GLY A 160 -17.37 8.68 4.28
C GLY A 160 -18.51 8.74 3.28
N GLY A 161 -18.38 8.05 2.14
CA GLY A 161 -19.41 7.99 1.10
C GLY A 161 -20.70 7.35 1.60
N THR A 162 -20.62 6.18 2.22
CA THR A 162 -21.81 5.48 2.75
C THR A 162 -22.52 6.28 3.85
N THR A 163 -21.78 6.91 4.75
CA THR A 163 -22.34 7.79 5.79
C THR A 163 -23.02 9.01 5.20
N THR A 164 -22.41 9.64 4.19
CA THR A 164 -22.97 10.82 3.53
C THR A 164 -24.25 10.46 2.76
N ILE A 165 -24.27 9.35 2.02
CA ILE A 165 -25.44 8.90 1.27
C ILE A 165 -26.60 8.59 2.22
N THR A 166 -26.35 7.87 3.31
CA THR A 166 -27.40 7.55 4.29
C THR A 166 -27.94 8.80 4.99
N LEU A 167 -27.08 9.76 5.33
CA LEU A 167 -27.49 11.05 5.89
C LEU A 167 -28.39 11.83 4.91
N VAL A 168 -27.99 11.92 3.63
CA VAL A 168 -28.77 12.63 2.60
C VAL A 168 -30.14 11.97 2.41
N LEU A 169 -30.20 10.64 2.31
CA LEU A 169 -31.47 9.92 2.19
C LEU A 169 -32.37 10.12 3.41
N TYR A 170 -31.79 10.18 4.62
CA TYR A 170 -32.53 10.46 5.84
C TYR A 170 -33.13 11.88 5.85
N LEU A 171 -32.32 12.89 5.50
CA LEU A 171 -32.78 14.28 5.42
C LEU A 171 -33.86 14.45 4.35
N LEU A 172 -33.71 13.85 3.17
CA LEU A 172 -34.73 13.86 2.12
C LEU A 172 -36.03 13.23 2.61
N ARG A 173 -35.97 12.07 3.27
CA ARG A 173 -37.17 11.44 3.87
C ARG A 173 -37.81 12.31 4.94
N SER A 174 -37.01 12.95 5.79
CA SER A 174 -37.51 13.83 6.84
C SER A 174 -38.19 15.08 6.26
N LEU A 175 -37.62 15.69 5.22
CA LEU A 175 -38.19 16.84 4.54
C LEU A 175 -39.44 16.48 3.76
N MET A 176 -39.44 15.35 3.04
CA MET A 176 -40.64 14.81 2.41
C MET A 176 -41.72 14.55 3.45
N ARG A 177 -41.41 13.89 4.57
CA ARG A 177 -42.37 13.64 5.66
C ARG A 177 -42.87 14.92 6.35
N TRP A 178 -42.08 15.97 6.39
CA TRP A 178 -42.50 17.28 6.90
C TRP A 178 -43.43 17.99 5.91
N ASN A 179 -43.09 17.96 4.62
CA ASN A 179 -43.89 18.57 3.56
C ASN A 179 -45.19 17.80 3.28
N TYR A 180 -45.19 16.49 3.58
CA TYR A 180 -46.35 15.58 3.48
C TYR A 180 -47.06 15.41 4.83
N ARG A 181 -47.05 16.43 5.70
CA ARG A 181 -48.06 16.52 6.77
C ARG A 181 -49.36 16.98 6.12
N PRO A 182 -50.38 16.11 5.90
CA PRO A 182 -51.67 16.59 5.45
C PRO A 182 -52.19 17.55 6.51
N ASN A 183 -52.51 18.78 6.12
CA ASN A 183 -53.30 19.69 6.94
C ASN A 183 -54.71 19.12 7.03
N GLY A 184 -54.90 18.12 7.89
CA GLY A 184 -56.21 17.57 8.19
C GLY A 184 -57.00 18.60 9.01
N LEU A 185 -58.05 19.15 8.41
CA LEU A 185 -58.98 20.03 9.09
C LEU A 185 -60.11 19.14 9.64
N VAL A 186 -60.12 18.94 10.96
CA VAL A 186 -61.17 18.16 11.63
C VAL A 186 -62.29 19.11 12.02
N HIS A 187 -63.48 18.89 11.45
CA HIS A 187 -64.68 19.65 11.82
C HIS A 187 -65.61 18.72 12.61
N ALA A 188 -65.92 19.07 13.85
CA ALA A 188 -66.92 18.37 14.66
C ALA A 188 -68.28 19.04 14.46
N ILE A 189 -69.30 18.29 14.06
CA ILE A 189 -70.67 18.78 13.95
C ILE A 189 -71.49 18.06 15.02
N ILE A 190 -72.13 18.82 15.89
CA ILE A 190 -72.99 18.27 16.94
C ILE A 190 -74.32 17.89 16.31
N GLY A 191 -74.56 16.58 16.15
CA GLY A 191 -75.84 16.03 15.76
C GLY A 191 -76.85 16.17 16.90
N ASN A 192 -78.12 16.41 16.58
CA ASN A 192 -79.16 16.60 17.57
C ASN A 192 -79.53 15.23 18.20
N GLY A 193 -78.89 14.90 19.32
CA GLY A 193 -79.07 13.68 20.12
C GLY A 193 -77.75 12.95 20.37
N ASP A 194 -77.26 13.00 21.62
CA ASP A 194 -76.18 12.27 22.35
C ASP A 194 -74.93 11.71 21.62
N HIS A 195 -74.77 11.91 20.31
CA HIS A 195 -73.68 11.40 19.49
C HIS A 195 -72.96 12.55 18.77
N ILE A 196 -71.64 12.56 18.85
CA ILE A 196 -70.80 13.52 18.11
C ILE A 196 -70.36 12.84 16.81
N VAL A 197 -70.66 13.49 15.68
CA VAL A 197 -70.20 13.05 14.36
C VAL A 197 -68.97 13.88 14.00
N TYR A 198 -67.88 13.20 13.66
CA TYR A 198 -66.66 13.84 13.17
C TYR A 198 -66.54 13.57 11.68
N ASP A 199 -66.49 14.64 10.88
CA ASP A 199 -66.09 14.56 9.48
C ASP A 199 -64.60 14.93 9.42
N VAL A 200 -63.79 14.01 8.88
CA VAL A 200 -62.36 14.24 8.65
C VAL A 200 -62.10 14.26 7.16
N TYR A 201 -61.62 15.39 6.66
CA TYR A 201 -61.25 15.56 5.26
C TYR A 201 -59.74 15.38 5.11
N PHE A 202 -59.35 14.43 4.27
CA PHE A 202 -57.96 14.25 3.85
C PHE A 202 -57.83 14.71 2.39
N PHE A 203 -57.09 15.80 2.18
CA PHE A 203 -56.72 16.23 0.83
C PHE A 203 -55.48 15.45 0.38
N GLY A 204 -55.68 14.44 -0.48
CA GLY A 204 -54.61 13.71 -1.16
C GLY A 204 -54.28 14.36 -2.50
N GLU A 205 -53.17 15.08 -2.58
CA GLU A 205 -52.82 15.87 -3.78
C GLU A 205 -52.35 15.01 -4.98
N GLU A 206 -52.07 13.71 -4.80
CA GLU A 206 -51.58 12.84 -5.88
C GLU A 206 -52.66 12.15 -6.74
N THR A 207 -53.96 12.22 -6.38
CA THR A 207 -55.03 11.60 -7.21
C THR A 207 -56.26 12.47 -7.46
N GLY A 208 -56.28 13.72 -6.95
CA GLY A 208 -57.41 14.64 -7.14
C GLY A 208 -58.75 14.11 -6.60
N ASN A 209 -58.73 13.08 -5.75
CA ASN A 209 -59.92 12.49 -5.16
C ASN A 209 -60.10 12.94 -3.70
N GLU A 210 -61.31 13.37 -3.38
CA GLU A 210 -61.68 13.71 -2.02
C GLU A 210 -62.10 12.43 -1.30
N THR A 211 -61.36 12.03 -0.25
CA THR A 211 -61.76 10.90 0.59
C THR A 211 -62.43 11.42 1.85
N ARG A 212 -63.76 11.27 1.91
CA ARG A 212 -64.56 11.56 3.10
C ARG A 212 -64.62 10.32 3.99
N GLN A 213 -64.22 10.47 5.25
CA GLN A 213 -64.44 9.44 6.26
C GLN A 213 -65.33 9.98 7.38
N ILE A 214 -66.40 9.22 7.68
CA ILE A 214 -67.38 9.55 8.72
C ILE A 214 -67.19 8.57 9.87
N GLY A 215 -66.87 9.09 11.05
CA GLY A 215 -66.76 8.31 12.28
C GLY A 215 -67.86 8.69 13.27
N LEU A 216 -68.48 7.69 13.90
CA LEU A 216 -69.41 7.86 15.02
C LEU A 216 -68.68 7.56 16.34
N GLY A 217 -68.72 8.49 17.29
CA GLY A 217 -68.12 8.32 18.62
C GLY A 217 -69.13 8.56 19.74
N GLU A 218 -69.08 7.74 20.79
CA GLU A 218 -69.79 7.99 22.04
C GLU A 218 -69.05 9.05 22.88
N PRO A 219 -69.77 10.00 23.50
CA PRO A 219 -69.17 11.21 24.09
C PRO A 219 -68.22 10.96 25.28
N ASN A 220 -68.21 9.76 25.89
CA ASN A 220 -67.45 9.47 27.12
C ASN A 220 -66.41 8.35 27.01
N ASN A 221 -66.16 7.78 25.82
CA ASN A 221 -65.18 6.70 25.66
C ASN A 221 -63.94 7.17 24.89
N ARG A 222 -62.83 7.43 25.59
CA ARG A 222 -61.52 7.80 24.97
C ARG A 222 -60.85 6.66 24.18
N ARG A 223 -61.48 5.47 24.10
CA ARG A 223 -61.02 4.33 23.28
C ARG A 223 -62.11 3.85 22.31
N GLY A 224 -62.78 4.79 21.63
CA GLY A 224 -63.68 4.44 20.52
C GLY A 224 -62.89 3.78 19.38
N ALA A 225 -63.21 2.53 19.06
CA ALA A 225 -62.69 1.84 17.89
C ALA A 225 -63.22 2.53 16.62
N LEU A 226 -62.33 3.05 15.79
CA LEU A 226 -62.68 3.66 14.51
C LEU A 226 -63.04 2.53 13.53
N HIS A 227 -64.33 2.24 13.38
CA HIS A 227 -64.80 1.32 12.34
C HIS A 227 -64.78 2.06 11.00
N ILE A 228 -63.79 1.74 10.17
CA ILE A 228 -63.65 2.26 8.81
C ILE A 228 -64.69 1.56 7.93
N MET A 229 -65.68 2.31 7.45
CA MET A 229 -66.62 1.84 6.44
C MET A 229 -66.22 2.49 5.11
N GLU A 230 -65.55 1.73 4.26
CA GLU A 230 -65.18 2.15 2.91
C GLU A 230 -66.39 2.02 1.98
N GLN A 231 -66.97 3.14 1.55
CA GLN A 231 -67.97 3.17 0.49
C GLN A 231 -67.25 3.10 -0.86
N ARG A 232 -67.20 1.90 -1.46
CA ARG A 232 -66.74 1.72 -2.83
C ARG A 232 -67.83 2.25 -3.77
N ALA A 233 -67.61 3.44 -4.36
CA ALA A 233 -68.45 3.94 -5.42
C ALA A 233 -68.27 3.06 -6.67
N THR A 234 -69.29 2.29 -7.02
CA THR A 234 -69.45 1.74 -8.37
C THR A 234 -69.88 2.86 -9.31
N ASN A 235 -69.07 3.14 -10.30
CA ASN A 235 -69.49 3.44 -11.67
C ASN A 235 -68.41 2.93 -12.63
#